data_AF-A0A3N5KWQ3-F1
#
_entry.id   AF-A0A3N5KWQ3-F1
#
_cell.length_a   1.000
_cell.length_b   1.000
_cell.length_c   1.000
_cell.angle_alpha   90.00
_cell.angle_beta   90.00
_cell.angle_gamma   90.00
#
_symmetry.space_group_name_H-M   'P 1'
#
loop_
_entity.id
_entity.type
_entity.pdbx_description
1 polymer ?
#
loop_
_entity_poly.entity_id
_entity_poly.type
_entity_poly.pdbx_seq_one_letter_code
_entity_poly.pdbx_strand_id
1 'polypeptide(L)'
;MRSISMIAAGLAVFASMPAPRVAQAAEAMPPASEWRSYCRTYLKALDGDRAAADLDVTYCLGITQGLMSGLQVGSQIGALSFGSKVAVQHKLDPDEIFKLFQTLSPSQLLGICGPAEPTAAQYIRAVDEYLEKNPKHLARPIGEVFFEGLQAAFPCG
;
A
#
# COMPACT_ATOMS: atom_id res chain seq x y z
N MET A 1 -41.63 48.46 46.26
CA MET A 1 -42.97 47.83 46.29
C MET A 1 -43.43 47.57 44.86
N ARG A 2 -44.07 46.41 44.66
CA ARG A 2 -44.85 45.94 43.49
C ARG A 2 -44.11 45.35 42.29
N SER A 3 -44.20 44.01 42.26
CA SER A 3 -44.06 43.05 41.17
C SER A 3 -44.84 43.43 39.90
N ILE A 4 -44.29 43.06 38.74
CA ILE A 4 -45.06 42.63 37.55
C ILE A 4 -44.30 41.51 36.82
N SER A 5 -44.99 40.37 36.72
CA SER A 5 -45.06 39.32 35.68
C SER A 5 -43.86 39.01 34.76
N MET A 6 -43.36 37.77 34.70
CA MET A 6 -43.93 36.55 34.06
C MET A 6 -43.43 36.38 32.61
N ILE A 7 -43.09 35.13 32.27
CA ILE A 7 -42.83 34.55 30.93
C ILE A 7 -41.37 34.60 30.44
N ALA A 8 -40.69 33.45 30.55
CA ALA A 8 -39.96 32.83 29.44
C ALA A 8 -39.70 31.36 29.78
N ALA A 9 -40.76 30.55 29.71
CA ALA A 9 -40.62 29.10 29.59
C ALA A 9 -40.28 28.77 28.14
N GLY A 10 -39.28 27.91 27.95
CA GLY A 10 -39.05 27.21 26.69
C GLY A 10 -37.91 27.76 25.86
N LEU A 11 -36.70 27.22 26.07
CA LEU A 11 -35.69 27.11 25.02
C LEU A 11 -34.69 26.00 25.37
N ALA A 12 -34.50 25.13 24.38
CA ALA A 12 -33.35 24.24 24.18
C ALA A 12 -33.20 22.98 25.06
N VAL A 13 -34.04 21.98 24.80
CA VAL A 13 -33.62 20.57 24.92
C VAL A 13 -33.29 20.05 23.52
N PHE A 14 -32.13 20.44 23.00
CA PHE A 14 -31.53 19.85 21.79
C PHE A 14 -30.01 20.05 21.84
N ALA A 15 -29.31 19.35 22.74
CA ALA A 15 -27.85 19.36 22.73
C ALA A 15 -27.25 18.15 23.46
N SER A 16 -27.57 16.92 23.03
CA SER A 16 -26.74 15.76 23.36
C SER A 16 -27.10 14.54 22.50
N MET A 17 -27.11 14.70 21.18
CA MET A 17 -26.85 13.55 20.32
C MET A 17 -25.37 13.63 19.93
N PRO A 18 -24.53 12.66 20.32
CA PRO A 18 -23.19 12.58 19.76
C PRO A 18 -23.34 12.47 18.25
N ALA A 19 -22.73 13.39 17.51
CA ALA A 19 -22.67 13.31 16.06
C ALA A 19 -22.21 11.88 15.69
N PRO A 20 -22.85 11.22 14.71
CA PRO A 20 -22.32 9.97 14.20
C PRO A 20 -20.89 10.26 13.78
N ARG A 21 -19.92 9.63 14.46
CA ARG A 21 -18.56 9.56 13.94
C ARG A 21 -18.74 8.95 12.57
N VAL A 22 -18.49 9.74 11.52
CA VAL A 22 -18.20 9.18 10.22
C VAL A 22 -17.04 8.24 10.51
N ALA A 23 -17.32 6.93 10.55
CA ALA A 23 -16.26 5.96 10.51
C ALA A 23 -15.52 6.32 9.23
N GLN A 24 -14.35 6.94 9.39
CA GLN A 24 -13.40 7.02 8.30
C GLN A 24 -13.19 5.57 7.91
N ALA A 25 -13.81 5.18 6.80
CA ALA A 25 -13.38 4.04 6.03
C ALA A 25 -11.99 4.40 5.50
N ALA A 26 -11.01 4.43 6.40
CA ALA A 26 -9.67 4.06 6.04
C ALA A 26 -9.82 2.58 5.70
N GLU A 27 -9.94 2.27 4.41
CA GLU A 27 -9.56 0.97 3.87
C GLU A 27 -8.10 0.75 4.27
N ALA A 28 -7.89 0.36 5.53
CA ALA A 28 -6.58 0.07 6.06
C ALA A 28 -6.14 -1.20 5.36
N MET A 29 -5.19 -1.07 4.42
CA MET A 29 -4.49 -2.24 3.89
C MET A 29 -4.04 -3.10 5.07
N PRO A 30 -4.11 -4.44 4.94
CA PRO A 30 -3.80 -5.32 6.05
C PRO A 30 -2.36 -5.07 6.56
N PRO A 31 -2.13 -5.26 7.86
CA PRO A 31 -0.78 -5.10 8.42
C PRO A 31 0.16 -6.14 7.82
N ALA A 32 1.45 -5.79 7.72
CA ALA A 32 2.46 -6.67 7.17
C ALA A 32 2.58 -8.01 7.92
N SER A 33 2.24 -8.04 9.22
CA SER A 33 2.17 -9.27 10.02
C SER A 33 1.17 -10.29 9.49
N GLU A 34 0.02 -9.83 9.00
CA GLU A 34 -1.04 -10.71 8.50
C GLU A 34 -0.61 -11.34 7.17
N TRP A 35 -0.13 -10.52 6.24
CA TRP A 35 0.48 -11.00 4.99
C TRP A 35 1.62 -11.99 5.26
N ARG A 36 2.51 -11.69 6.22
CA ARG A 36 3.63 -12.55 6.59
C ARG A 36 3.16 -13.90 7.14
N SER A 37 2.09 -13.92 7.92
CA SER A 37 1.50 -15.15 8.44
C SER A 37 1.07 -16.07 7.29
N TYR A 38 0.27 -15.55 6.35
CA TYR A 38 -0.17 -16.31 5.18
C TYR A 38 1.01 -16.78 4.33
N CYS A 39 1.98 -15.89 4.10
CA CYS A 39 3.10 -16.20 3.24
C CYS A 39 4.10 -17.17 3.83
N ARG A 40 4.20 -17.29 5.15
CA ARG A 40 4.96 -18.37 5.78
C ARG A 40 4.30 -19.72 5.59
N THR A 41 2.96 -19.80 5.59
CA THR A 41 2.26 -21.02 5.21
C THR A 41 2.54 -21.39 3.74
N TYR A 42 2.53 -20.41 2.83
CA TYR A 42 2.93 -20.61 1.44
C TYR A 42 4.37 -21.12 1.29
N LEU A 43 5.34 -20.52 1.98
CA LEU A 43 6.74 -20.94 1.91
C LEU A 43 6.92 -22.38 2.44
N LYS A 44 6.26 -22.75 3.54
CA LYS A 44 6.26 -24.13 4.04
C LYS A 44 5.67 -25.11 3.03
N ALA A 45 4.59 -24.72 2.34
CA ALA A 45 4.00 -25.55 1.28
C ALA A 45 5.00 -25.82 0.14
N LEU A 46 5.76 -24.80 -0.26
CA LEU A 46 6.86 -24.97 -1.25
C LEU A 46 7.96 -25.90 -0.75
N ASP A 47 8.24 -25.89 0.56
CA ASP A 47 9.21 -26.78 1.19
C ASP A 47 8.66 -28.21 1.43
N GLY A 48 7.44 -28.50 0.97
CA GLY A 48 6.84 -29.83 0.97
C GLY A 48 5.84 -30.11 2.10
N ASP A 49 5.48 -29.10 2.92
CA ASP A 49 4.46 -29.24 3.94
C ASP A 49 3.07 -29.39 3.32
N ARG A 50 2.50 -30.61 3.44
CA ARG A 50 1.17 -30.94 2.93
C ARG A 50 0.03 -30.54 3.88
N ALA A 51 0.34 -30.05 5.07
CA ALA A 51 -0.63 -29.54 6.03
C ALA A 51 -0.88 -28.03 5.88
N ALA A 52 -0.18 -27.37 4.96
CA ALA A 52 -0.39 -25.97 4.63
C ALA A 52 -1.86 -25.73 4.22
N ALA A 53 -2.52 -24.78 4.88
CA ALA A 53 -3.90 -24.44 4.56
C ALA A 53 -3.98 -23.77 3.17
N ASP A 54 -4.71 -24.37 2.24
CA ASP A 54 -4.91 -23.86 0.87
C ASP A 54 -5.40 -22.40 0.86
N LEU A 55 -6.20 -22.03 1.86
CA LEU A 55 -6.71 -20.67 2.02
C LEU A 55 -5.59 -19.65 2.31
N ASP A 56 -4.64 -19.99 3.19
CA ASP A 56 -3.49 -19.11 3.50
C ASP A 56 -2.57 -18.97 2.28
N VAL A 57 -2.33 -20.08 1.58
CA VAL A 57 -1.58 -20.11 0.31
C VAL A 57 -2.23 -19.14 -0.68
N THR A 58 -3.55 -19.22 -0.82
CA THR A 58 -4.34 -18.37 -1.72
C THR A 58 -4.28 -16.90 -1.33
N TYR A 59 -4.42 -16.58 -0.04
CA TYR A 59 -4.31 -15.19 0.43
C TYR A 59 -2.92 -14.61 0.23
N CYS A 60 -1.86 -15.37 0.52
CA CYS A 60 -0.49 -14.92 0.27
C CYS A 60 -0.28 -14.55 -1.20
N LEU A 61 -0.65 -15.45 -2.11
CA LEU A 61 -0.47 -15.24 -3.55
C LEU A 61 -1.33 -14.09 -4.07
N GLY A 62 -2.61 -14.04 -3.66
CA GLY A 62 -3.55 -12.99 -4.09
C GLY A 62 -3.10 -11.59 -3.66
N ILE A 63 -2.71 -11.41 -2.40
CA ILE A 63 -2.21 -10.13 -1.89
C ILE A 63 -0.89 -9.77 -2.61
N THR A 64 0.05 -10.71 -2.72
CA THR A 64 1.35 -10.48 -3.36
C THR A 64 1.17 -10.06 -4.83
N GLN A 65 0.30 -10.75 -5.57
CA GLN A 65 0.00 -10.39 -6.96
C GLN A 65 -0.65 -9.01 -7.06
N GLY A 66 -1.60 -8.70 -6.18
CA GLY A 66 -2.23 -7.37 -6.12
C GLY A 66 -1.21 -6.25 -5.86
N LEU A 67 -0.26 -6.48 -4.95
CA LEU A 67 0.84 -5.55 -4.67
C LEU A 67 1.74 -5.34 -5.88
N MET A 68 2.11 -6.41 -6.60
CA MET A 68 2.91 -6.34 -7.82
C MET A 68 2.22 -5.57 -8.94
N SER A 69 0.95 -5.88 -9.20
CA SER A 69 0.17 -5.12 -10.17
C SER A 69 0.02 -3.66 -9.76
N GLY A 70 -0.20 -3.39 -8.47
CA GLY A 70 -0.31 -2.03 -7.92
C GLY A 70 0.96 -1.21 -8.08
N LEU A 71 2.12 -1.77 -7.72
CA LEU A 71 3.42 -1.11 -7.92
C LEU A 71 3.68 -0.85 -9.41
N GLN A 72 3.42 -1.83 -10.27
CA GLN A 72 3.62 -1.68 -11.71
C GLN A 72 2.76 -0.54 -12.29
N VAL A 73 1.45 -0.56 -12.06
CA VAL A 73 0.53 0.46 -12.58
C VAL A 73 0.82 1.82 -11.94
N GLY A 74 1.02 1.85 -10.62
CA GLY A 74 1.32 3.07 -9.88
C GLY A 74 2.59 3.76 -10.35
N SER A 75 3.65 3.00 -10.62
CA SER A 75 4.92 3.54 -11.14
C SER A 75 4.76 4.21 -12.51
N GLN A 76 3.96 3.62 -13.40
CA GLN A 76 3.71 4.15 -14.73
C GLN A 76 2.90 5.45 -14.64
N ILE A 77 1.83 5.46 -13.85
CA ILE A 77 1.00 6.66 -13.63
C ILE A 77 1.84 7.78 -12.99
N GLY A 78 2.67 7.44 -12.00
CA GLY A 78 3.57 8.38 -11.35
C GLY A 78 4.57 8.99 -12.33
N ALA A 79 5.21 8.17 -13.16
CA ALA A 79 6.15 8.60 -14.18
C ALA A 79 5.49 9.51 -15.23
N LEU A 80 4.30 9.14 -15.73
CA LEU A 80 3.55 9.97 -16.68
C LEU A 80 3.17 11.32 -16.07
N SER A 81 2.73 11.33 -14.80
CA SER A 81 2.36 12.56 -14.10
C SER A 81 3.56 13.49 -13.91
N PHE A 82 4.71 12.91 -13.53
CA PHE A 82 5.95 13.66 -13.38
C PHE A 82 6.48 14.19 -14.72
N GLY A 83 6.51 13.36 -15.77
CA GLY A 83 6.91 13.76 -17.12
C GLY A 83 6.05 14.90 -17.67
N SER A 84 4.72 14.82 -17.47
CA SER A 84 3.79 15.89 -17.84
C SER A 84 4.15 17.21 -17.16
N LYS A 85 4.45 17.16 -15.86
CA LYS A 85 4.83 18.35 -15.08
C LYS A 85 6.14 18.96 -15.58
N VAL A 86 7.15 18.14 -15.85
CA VAL A 86 8.45 18.58 -16.38
C VAL A 86 8.30 19.23 -17.74
N ALA A 87 7.51 18.63 -18.64
CA ALA A 87 7.24 19.18 -19.97
C ALA A 87 6.61 20.57 -19.88
N VAL A 88 5.60 20.75 -19.03
CA VAL A 88 4.94 22.05 -18.83
C VAL A 88 5.89 23.08 -18.20
N GLN A 89 6.63 22.70 -17.15
CA GLN A 89 7.51 23.64 -16.42
C GLN A 89 8.69 24.13 -17.25
N HIS A 90 9.25 23.26 -18.07
CA HIS A 90 10.45 23.56 -18.86
C HIS A 90 10.16 23.85 -20.33
N LYS A 91 8.87 23.92 -20.73
CA LYS A 91 8.42 24.13 -22.12
C LYS A 91 9.06 23.12 -23.08
N LEU A 92 9.18 21.88 -22.63
CA LEU A 92 9.70 20.78 -23.44
C LEU A 92 8.56 20.19 -24.27
N ASP A 93 8.92 19.49 -25.34
CA ASP A 93 7.95 18.71 -26.11
C ASP A 93 7.41 17.57 -25.23
N PRO A 94 6.10 17.53 -24.93
CA PRO A 94 5.51 16.45 -24.15
C PRO A 94 5.75 15.08 -24.77
N ASP A 95 5.72 14.95 -26.09
CA ASP A 95 5.85 13.67 -26.78
C ASP A 95 7.27 13.11 -26.64
N GLU A 96 8.30 13.96 -26.65
CA GLU A 96 9.69 13.55 -26.40
C GLU A 96 9.88 13.08 -24.96
N ILE A 97 9.31 13.81 -23.99
CA ILE A 97 9.40 13.44 -22.58
C ILE A 97 8.64 12.14 -22.31
N PHE A 98 7.44 11.98 -22.84
CA PHE A 98 6.68 10.73 -22.71
C PHE A 98 7.43 9.55 -23.34
N LYS A 99 8.02 9.72 -24.53
CA LYS A 99 8.85 8.68 -25.16
C LYS A 99 10.02 8.29 -24.27
N LEU A 100 10.69 9.26 -23.64
CA LEU A 100 11.79 8.99 -22.71
C LEU A 100 11.30 8.14 -21.51
N PHE A 101 10.17 8.50 -20.90
CA PHE A 101 9.60 7.74 -19.77
C PHE A 101 9.14 6.33 -20.18
N GLN A 102 8.66 6.16 -21.42
CA GLN A 102 8.31 4.84 -21.96
C GLN A 102 9.53 3.92 -22.15
N THR A 103 10.76 4.45 -22.17
CA THR A 103 11.98 3.61 -22.21
C THR A 103 12.36 3.00 -20.86
N LEU A 104 11.82 3.54 -19.76
CA LEU A 104 12.12 3.05 -18.41
C LEU A 104 11.16 1.93 -18.03
N SER A 105 11.70 0.82 -17.53
CA SER A 105 10.87 -0.23 -16.97
C SER A 105 10.23 0.23 -15.64
N PRO A 106 9.02 -0.27 -15.29
CA PRO A 106 8.39 -0.03 -13.98
C PRO A 106 9.33 -0.25 -12.80
N SER A 107 10.11 -1.33 -12.88
CA SER A 107 11.16 -1.71 -11.93
C SER A 107 12.20 -0.60 -11.72
N GLN A 108 12.71 0.00 -12.80
CA GLN A 108 13.65 1.13 -12.72
C GLN A 108 13.01 2.39 -12.15
N LEU A 109 11.75 2.69 -12.53
CA LEU A 109 11.01 3.83 -11.98
C LEU A 109 10.80 3.72 -10.47
N LEU A 110 10.70 2.50 -9.96
CA LEU A 110 10.54 2.21 -8.53
C LEU A 110 11.88 2.04 -7.79
N GLY A 111 13.01 2.05 -8.49
CA GLY A 111 14.31 1.73 -7.90
C GLY A 111 14.44 0.27 -7.44
N ILE A 112 13.63 -0.64 -7.99
CA ILE A 112 13.61 -2.08 -7.70
C ILE A 112 14.19 -2.83 -8.89
N CYS A 113 15.48 -3.16 -8.87
CA CYS A 113 16.18 -3.87 -9.93
C CYS A 113 16.26 -5.38 -9.66
N GLY A 114 15.08 -6.01 -9.56
CA GLY A 114 14.93 -7.44 -9.30
C GLY A 114 15.29 -8.35 -10.49
N PRO A 115 15.16 -9.68 -10.33
CA PRO A 115 15.42 -10.65 -11.40
C PRO A 115 14.52 -10.40 -12.62
N ALA A 116 15.02 -10.73 -13.82
CA ALA A 116 14.30 -10.49 -15.08
C ALA A 116 12.96 -11.24 -15.17
N GLU A 117 12.89 -12.45 -14.60
CA GLU A 117 11.67 -13.25 -14.49
C GLU A 117 11.45 -13.65 -13.02
N PRO A 118 10.87 -12.76 -12.21
CA PRO A 118 10.70 -13.00 -10.79
C PRO A 118 9.50 -13.91 -10.53
N THR A 119 9.72 -14.95 -9.73
CA THR A 119 8.64 -15.77 -9.17
C THR A 119 8.04 -15.08 -7.94
N ALA A 120 6.76 -15.34 -7.66
CA ALA A 120 6.12 -14.86 -6.43
C ALA A 120 6.94 -15.26 -5.18
N ALA A 121 7.47 -16.49 -5.17
CA ALA A 121 8.32 -16.99 -4.09
C ALA A 121 9.57 -16.15 -3.83
N GLN A 122 10.23 -15.63 -4.88
CA GLN A 122 11.42 -14.78 -4.72
C GLN A 122 11.06 -13.46 -4.02
N TYR A 123 9.99 -12.80 -4.43
CA TYR A 123 9.54 -11.57 -3.79
C TYR A 123 9.03 -11.78 -2.37
N ILE A 124 8.28 -12.88 -2.14
CA ILE A 124 7.80 -13.24 -0.81
C ILE A 124 8.98 -13.47 0.15
N ARG A 125 10.00 -14.23 -0.27
CA ARG A 125 11.21 -14.47 0.55
C ARG A 125 11.94 -13.16 0.85
N ALA A 126 12.16 -12.32 -0.16
CA ALA A 126 12.82 -11.03 0.02
C ALA A 126 12.13 -10.14 1.07
N VAL A 127 10.79 -10.05 1.00
CA VAL A 127 10.01 -9.22 1.93
C VAL A 127 9.88 -9.89 3.32
N ASP A 128 9.76 -11.23 3.41
CA ASP A 128 9.80 -11.93 4.71
C ASP A 128 11.16 -11.72 5.40
N GLU A 129 12.29 -11.87 4.68
CA GLU A 129 13.64 -11.58 5.16
C GLU A 129 13.80 -10.14 5.66
N TYR A 130 13.24 -9.17 4.93
CA TYR A 130 13.22 -7.77 5.37
C TYR A 130 12.44 -7.59 6.68
N LEU A 131 11.27 -8.22 6.80
CA LEU A 131 10.44 -8.21 8.00
C LEU A 131 11.05 -8.96 9.19
N GLU A 132 11.89 -9.98 8.95
CA GLU A 132 12.66 -10.64 10.00
C GLU A 132 13.66 -9.68 10.62
N LYS A 133 14.39 -8.95 9.77
CA LYS A 133 15.40 -7.97 10.19
C LYS A 133 14.79 -6.70 10.78
N ASN A 134 13.53 -6.41 10.45
CA ASN A 134 12.85 -5.17 10.84
C ASN A 134 11.46 -5.42 11.46
N PRO A 135 11.37 -6.07 12.65
CA PRO A 135 10.09 -6.46 13.24
C PRO A 135 9.17 -5.28 13.57
N LYS A 136 9.72 -4.07 13.74
CA LYS A 136 8.95 -2.82 13.92
C LYS A 136 7.99 -2.53 12.75
N HIS A 137 8.23 -3.09 11.56
CA HIS A 137 7.40 -2.87 10.38
C HIS A 137 6.19 -3.81 10.29
N LEU A 138 6.08 -4.81 11.18
CA LEU A 138 4.98 -5.77 11.17
C LEU A 138 3.59 -5.14 11.32
N ALA A 139 3.47 -4.06 12.08
CA ALA A 139 2.19 -3.36 12.29
C ALA A 139 1.85 -2.36 11.18
N ARG A 140 2.77 -2.09 10.25
CA ARG A 140 2.57 -1.12 9.17
C ARG A 140 1.77 -1.73 8.01
N PRO A 141 1.11 -0.91 7.19
CA PRO A 141 0.40 -1.39 6.00
C PRO A 141 1.34 -2.18 5.08
N ILE A 142 0.91 -3.38 4.64
CA ILE A 142 1.77 -4.25 3.83
C ILE A 142 2.23 -3.58 2.53
N GLY A 143 1.41 -2.75 1.88
CA GLY A 143 1.80 -2.09 0.63
C GLY A 143 3.08 -1.25 0.74
N GLU A 144 3.23 -0.50 1.83
CA GLU A 144 4.43 0.29 2.10
C GLU A 144 5.64 -0.61 2.39
N VAL A 145 5.44 -1.58 3.28
CA VAL A 145 6.51 -2.48 3.74
C VAL A 145 7.00 -3.38 2.61
N PHE A 146 6.10 -3.81 1.74
CA PHE A 146 6.42 -4.64 0.59
C PHE A 146 7.33 -3.89 -0.39
N PHE A 147 6.99 -2.64 -0.70
CA PHE A 147 7.82 -1.77 -1.53
C PHE A 147 9.21 -1.55 -0.92
N GLU A 148 9.28 -1.19 0.37
CA GLU A 148 10.56 -1.02 1.07
C GLU A 148 11.40 -2.30 1.10
N GLY A 149 10.75 -3.44 1.36
CA GLY A 149 11.42 -4.74 1.37
C GLY A 149 12.00 -5.11 0.00
N LEU A 150 11.28 -4.83 -1.07
CA LEU A 150 11.78 -5.02 -2.43
C LEU A 150 12.93 -4.07 -2.77
N GLN A 151 12.84 -2.79 -2.42
CA GLN A 151 13.94 -1.84 -2.63
C GLN A 151 15.20 -2.24 -1.87
N ALA A 152 15.04 -2.72 -0.64
CA ALA A 152 16.16 -3.19 0.18
C ALA A 152 16.80 -4.47 -0.39
N ALA A 153 15.98 -5.38 -0.93
CA ALA A 153 16.45 -6.65 -1.48
C ALA A 153 17.02 -6.52 -2.90
N PHE A 154 16.49 -5.58 -3.69
CA PHE A 154 16.80 -5.41 -5.11
C PHE A 154 17.06 -3.93 -5.45
N PRO A 155 18.06 -3.28 -4.84
CA PRO A 155 18.35 -1.88 -5.17
C PRO A 155 18.84 -1.74 -6.60
N CYS A 156 18.35 -0.73 -7.31
CA CYS A 156 19.04 -0.21 -8.49
C CYS A 156 20.30 0.53 -8.03
N GLY A 157 21.47 0.12 -8.52
CA GLY A 157 22.78 0.68 -8.12
C GLY A 157 22.97 2.16 -8.45
#